data_AF-A0A814VY87-F1
#
_entry.id   AF-A0A814VY87-F1
#
_cell.length_a   1.000
_cell.length_b   1.000
_cell.length_c   1.000
_cell.angle_alpha   90.00
_cell.angle_beta   90.00
_cell.angle_gamma   90.00
#
_symmetry.space_group_name_H-M   'P 1'
#
loop_
_entity.id
_entity.type
_entity.pdbx_description
1 polymer ?
#
loop_
_entity_poly.entity_id
_entity_poly.type
_entity_poly.pdbx_seq_one_letter_code
_entity_poly.pdbx_strand_id
1 'polypeptide(L)'
;MRLFQFISEINLFETNATDTISIRIQRLTTWFFISIFTACLLIVTIYASLHTDMVRIEIKNPTIDLYDKLAANNYSIECDCSETSVPHKEFISLQPIYHQVCSSDFVTQRWIDYLFESTEHSFYFHADFRSTAMQQFQLLAILCQSSIQETGDGLDLFFHTEIISDKLMSQDFLAAETEARIKTFKRNAPDAFDYKLMFIREMIAGNVLLSSTATIFQFNFQYNVYGNRPMWESSNDDVTFSQSDKSSCICRE
;
A
#
# COMPACT_ATOMS: atom_id res chain seq x y z
N MET A 1 66.36 52.39 -0.78
CA MET A 1 66.71 52.90 -2.13
C MET A 1 67.35 51.85 -3.03
N ARG A 2 68.28 50.99 -2.53
CA ARG A 2 68.91 49.92 -3.34
C ARG A 2 67.97 48.80 -3.83
N LEU A 3 66.93 48.47 -3.06
CA LEU A 3 66.00 47.39 -3.42
C LEU A 3 65.16 47.72 -4.66
N PHE A 4 64.67 48.96 -4.77
CA PHE A 4 63.82 49.40 -5.88
C PHE A 4 64.60 49.46 -7.20
N GLN A 5 65.87 49.86 -7.14
CA GLN A 5 66.78 49.86 -8.30
C GLN A 5 67.07 48.43 -8.77
N PHE A 6 67.38 47.53 -7.84
CA PHE A 6 67.61 46.12 -8.16
C PHE A 6 66.38 45.47 -8.80
N ILE A 7 65.19 45.74 -8.24
CA ILE A 7 63.92 45.22 -8.74
C ILE A 7 63.59 45.80 -10.14
N SER A 8 63.87 47.08 -10.37
CA SER A 8 63.69 47.76 -11.66
C SER A 8 64.59 47.24 -12.79
N GLU A 9 65.66 46.52 -12.47
CA GLU A 9 66.64 46.03 -13.45
C GLU A 9 66.44 44.56 -13.83
N ILE A 10 65.46 43.88 -13.23
CA ILE A 10 65.16 42.47 -13.52
C ILE A 10 64.70 42.30 -14.97
N ASN A 11 65.37 41.39 -15.68
CA ASN A 11 65.00 40.92 -17.00
C ASN A 11 65.12 39.40 -17.02
N LEU A 12 63.99 38.69 -17.19
CA LEU A 12 63.97 37.23 -17.18
C LEU A 12 64.44 36.63 -18.52
N PHE A 13 64.39 37.42 -19.60
CA PHE A 13 64.73 36.98 -20.94
C PHE A 13 66.17 37.39 -21.26
N GLU A 14 67.11 36.51 -20.94
CA GLU A 14 68.52 36.73 -21.27
C GLU A 14 68.74 36.52 -22.77
N THR A 15 69.13 37.58 -23.46
CA THR A 15 69.51 37.53 -24.88
C THR A 15 70.74 38.40 -25.09
N ASN A 16 71.58 38.05 -26.07
CA ASN A 16 72.78 38.81 -26.45
C ASN A 16 72.45 40.09 -27.26
N ALA A 17 71.24 40.63 -27.12
CA ALA A 17 70.78 41.79 -27.87
C ALA A 17 71.43 43.07 -27.33
N THR A 18 72.17 43.77 -28.19
CA THR A 18 72.83 45.04 -27.86
C THR A 18 71.91 46.26 -28.06
N ASP A 19 70.73 46.06 -28.63
CA ASP A 19 69.78 47.12 -28.92
C ASP A 19 68.94 47.52 -27.70
N THR A 20 68.97 48.82 -27.38
CA THR A 20 68.30 49.41 -26.22
C THR A 20 66.77 49.24 -26.24
N ILE A 21 66.15 49.15 -27.42
CA ILE A 21 64.70 48.96 -27.56
C ILE A 21 64.32 47.54 -27.15
N SER A 22 65.06 46.53 -27.62
CA SER A 22 64.83 45.13 -27.29
C SER A 22 64.91 44.87 -25.78
N ILE A 23 65.88 45.47 -25.08
CA ILE A 23 66.05 45.36 -23.62
C ILE A 23 64.85 45.98 -22.88
N ARG A 24 64.32 47.11 -23.35
CA ARG A 24 63.14 47.75 -22.74
C ARG A 24 61.88 46.89 -22.86
N ILE A 25 61.66 46.29 -24.04
CA ILE A 25 60.52 45.39 -24.27
C ILE A 25 60.66 44.15 -23.38
N GLN A 26 61.84 43.55 -23.29
CA GLN A 26 62.08 42.38 -22.44
C GLN A 26 61.82 42.64 -20.95
N ARG A 27 62.25 43.81 -20.43
CA ARG A 27 61.91 44.23 -19.06
C ARG A 27 60.41 44.39 -18.89
N LEU A 28 59.72 45.04 -19.82
CA LEU A 28 58.25 45.21 -19.75
C LEU A 28 57.52 43.86 -19.77
N THR A 29 57.93 42.94 -20.64
CA THR A 29 57.37 41.58 -20.71
C THR A 29 57.67 40.79 -19.44
N THR A 30 58.85 40.96 -18.85
CA THR A 30 59.21 40.37 -17.55
C THR A 30 58.26 40.86 -16.46
N TRP A 31 58.00 42.17 -16.40
CA TRP A 31 57.06 42.76 -15.45
C TRP A 31 55.63 42.28 -15.65
N PHE A 32 55.18 42.16 -16.90
CA PHE A 32 53.87 41.62 -17.23
C PHE A 32 53.74 40.14 -16.82
N PHE A 33 54.77 39.33 -17.13
CA PHE A 33 54.82 37.92 -16.74
C PHE A 33 54.80 37.76 -15.21
N ILE A 34 55.64 38.49 -14.47
CA ILE A 34 55.67 38.45 -13.02
C ILE A 34 54.31 38.87 -12.45
N SER A 35 53.70 39.94 -12.99
CA SER A 35 52.38 40.41 -12.54
C SER A 35 51.31 39.35 -12.73
N ILE A 36 51.24 38.72 -13.90
CA ILE A 36 50.28 37.63 -14.18
C ILE A 36 50.56 36.42 -13.30
N PHE A 37 51.82 36.00 -13.19
CA PHE A 37 52.21 34.86 -12.38
C PHE A 37 51.83 35.06 -10.91
N THR A 38 52.07 36.26 -10.38
CA THR A 38 51.68 36.63 -9.02
C THR A 38 50.15 36.66 -8.88
N ALA A 39 49.42 37.19 -9.87
CA ALA A 39 47.97 37.18 -9.87
C ALA A 39 47.39 35.74 -9.90
N CYS A 40 47.95 34.84 -10.71
CA CYS A 40 47.56 33.43 -10.74
C CYS A 40 47.80 32.74 -9.40
N LEU A 41 48.96 32.97 -8.77
CA LEU A 41 49.25 32.43 -7.43
C LEU A 41 48.28 32.99 -6.38
N LEU A 42 47.93 34.27 -6.46
CA LEU A 42 46.92 34.88 -5.58
C LEU A 42 45.55 34.24 -5.78
N ILE A 43 45.11 34.01 -7.03
CA ILE A 43 43.84 33.34 -7.32
C ILE A 43 43.81 31.92 -6.75
N VAL A 44 44.88 31.15 -6.95
CA VAL A 44 44.99 29.76 -6.44
C VAL A 44 44.99 29.73 -4.92
N THR A 45 45.73 30.63 -4.26
CA THR A 45 45.77 30.70 -2.79
C THR A 45 44.43 31.14 -2.21
N ILE A 46 43.77 32.13 -2.81
CA ILE A 46 42.42 32.55 -2.42
C ILE A 46 41.45 31.38 -2.58
N TYR A 47 41.46 30.70 -3.72
CA TYR A 47 40.60 29.53 -3.96
C TYR A 47 40.84 28.43 -2.93
N ALA A 48 42.11 28.07 -2.68
CA ALA A 48 42.46 27.06 -1.69
C ALA A 48 42.05 27.46 -0.25
N SER A 49 42.08 28.76 0.08
CA SER A 49 41.67 29.27 1.40
C SER A 49 40.15 29.36 1.59
N LEU A 50 39.41 29.59 0.51
CA LEU A 50 37.95 29.72 0.52
C LEU A 50 37.23 28.39 0.34
N HIS A 51 37.93 27.35 -0.13
CA HIS A 51 37.34 26.03 -0.23
C HIS A 51 37.06 25.48 1.16
N THR A 52 35.78 25.44 1.52
CA THR A 52 35.31 24.71 2.69
C THR A 52 35.19 23.24 2.32
N ASP A 53 35.87 22.37 3.05
CA ASP A 53 35.72 20.93 2.92
C ASP A 53 34.40 20.48 3.55
N MET A 54 33.65 19.62 2.85
CA MET A 54 32.51 18.94 3.45
C MET A 54 33.02 17.82 4.36
N VAL A 55 32.81 17.97 5.66
CA VAL A 55 33.18 16.95 6.64
C VAL A 55 31.99 16.01 6.84
N ARG A 56 32.23 14.71 6.64
CA ARG A 56 31.26 13.66 7.00
C ARG A 56 31.43 13.29 8.46
N ILE A 57 30.35 13.36 9.23
CA ILE A 57 30.30 12.96 10.63
C ILE A 57 29.38 11.74 10.75
N GLU A 58 29.84 10.68 11.40
CA GLU A 58 29.04 9.49 11.68
C GLU A 58 28.47 9.59 13.10
N ILE A 59 27.15 9.46 13.24
CA ILE A 59 26.44 9.45 14.53
C ILE A 59 25.75 8.10 14.67
N LYS A 60 26.11 7.34 15.69
CA LYS A 60 25.53 6.01 15.95
C LYS A 60 24.22 6.12 16.73
N ASN A 61 23.19 5.44 16.26
CA ASN A 61 21.86 5.37 16.89
C ASN A 61 21.30 6.76 17.28
N PRO A 62 21.11 7.68 16.31
CA PRO A 62 20.58 9.00 16.61
C PRO A 62 19.14 8.91 17.14
N THR A 63 18.79 9.81 18.05
CA THR A 63 17.39 10.01 18.47
C THR A 63 16.61 10.74 17.38
N ILE A 64 15.28 10.54 17.31
CA ILE A 64 14.42 11.25 16.35
C ILE A 64 14.54 12.78 16.47
N ASP A 65 14.57 13.31 17.69
CA ASP A 65 14.76 14.75 17.93
C ASP A 65 16.08 15.30 17.36
N LEU A 66 17.12 14.47 17.29
CA LEU A 66 18.41 14.87 16.73
C LEU A 66 18.34 14.86 15.21
N TYR A 67 17.71 13.84 14.63
CA TYR A 67 17.44 13.78 13.20
C TYR A 67 16.65 15.00 12.74
N ASP A 68 15.54 15.33 13.41
CA ASP A 68 14.68 16.46 13.05
C ASP A 68 15.43 17.79 13.11
N LYS A 69 16.26 17.98 14.15
CA LYS A 69 17.12 19.18 14.28
C LYS A 69 18.14 19.27 13.16
N LEU A 70 18.77 18.16 12.78
CA LEU A 70 19.75 18.15 11.69
C LEU A 70 19.07 18.41 10.34
N ALA A 71 17.92 17.79 10.10
CA ALA A 71 17.14 17.96 8.88
C ALA A 71 16.66 19.41 8.72
N ALA A 72 16.20 20.03 9.81
CA ALA A 72 15.79 21.44 9.83
C ALA A 72 16.94 22.42 9.52
N ASN A 73 18.19 22.04 9.77
CA ASN A 73 19.38 22.85 9.46
C ASN A 73 19.90 22.64 8.03
N ASN A 74 19.15 21.96 7.16
CA ASN A 74 19.51 21.66 5.77
C ASN A 74 20.82 20.88 5.60
N TYR A 75 21.19 20.05 6.58
CA TYR A 75 22.27 19.09 6.39
C TYR A 75 21.83 17.96 5.45
N SER A 76 22.73 17.50 4.58
CA SER A 76 22.52 16.27 3.81
C SER A 76 22.73 15.07 4.73
N ILE A 77 21.64 14.44 5.13
CA ILE A 77 21.64 13.33 6.09
C ILE A 77 21.32 12.04 5.36
N GLU A 78 22.15 11.02 5.57
CA GLU A 78 21.87 9.65 5.16
C GLU A 78 21.74 8.81 6.43
N CYS A 79 20.58 8.20 6.64
CA CYS A 79 20.33 7.30 7.76
C CYS A 79 20.09 5.91 7.23
N ASP A 80 21.04 5.02 7.46
CA ASP A 80 20.91 3.58 7.17
C ASP A 80 20.11 2.91 8.29
N CYS A 81 19.19 2.04 7.91
CA CYS A 81 18.43 1.25 8.87
C CYS A 81 19.26 0.05 9.36
N SER A 82 19.21 -0.25 10.66
CA SER A 82 19.81 -1.47 11.22
C SER A 82 19.05 -2.72 10.80
N GLU A 83 17.73 -2.59 10.63
CA GLU A 83 16.84 -3.62 10.10
C GLU A 83 16.19 -3.09 8.84
N THR A 84 16.25 -3.87 7.76
CA THR A 84 15.72 -3.44 6.46
C THR A 84 14.25 -3.79 6.27
N SER A 85 13.65 -4.48 7.24
CA SER A 85 12.28 -4.97 7.18
C SER A 85 11.63 -4.86 8.54
N VAL A 86 10.45 -4.23 8.61
CA VAL A 86 9.69 -4.08 9.86
C VAL A 86 8.24 -4.53 9.63
N PRO A 87 7.72 -5.49 10.41
CA PRO A 87 6.34 -5.93 10.26
C PRO A 87 5.35 -4.86 10.71
N HIS A 88 4.23 -4.75 10.00
CA HIS A 88 3.18 -3.76 10.27
C HIS A 88 2.68 -3.77 11.72
N LYS A 89 2.67 -4.94 12.38
CA LYS A 89 2.28 -5.08 13.80
C LYS A 89 3.07 -4.20 14.77
N GLU A 90 4.30 -3.80 14.43
CA GLU A 90 5.16 -3.01 15.32
C GLU A 90 4.73 -1.54 15.39
N PHE A 91 4.02 -1.04 14.36
CA PHE A 91 3.71 0.38 14.23
C PHE A 91 2.27 0.70 13.81
N ILE A 92 1.46 -0.31 13.49
CA ILE A 92 0.04 -0.15 13.11
C ILE A 92 -0.86 -0.90 14.11
N SER A 93 -1.95 -0.26 14.52
CA SER A 93 -3.04 -0.90 15.26
C SER A 93 -4.35 -0.73 14.49
N LEU A 94 -5.00 -1.86 14.17
CA LEU A 94 -6.32 -1.91 13.54
C LEU A 94 -7.23 -2.80 14.38
N GLN A 95 -8.46 -2.35 14.61
CA GLN A 95 -9.50 -3.12 15.30
C GLN A 95 -10.77 -3.14 14.43
N PRO A 96 -11.21 -4.32 13.97
CA PRO A 96 -12.43 -4.43 13.18
C PRO A 96 -13.66 -4.22 14.06
N ILE A 97 -14.69 -3.59 13.51
CA ILE A 97 -16.00 -3.47 14.14
C ILE A 97 -16.97 -4.24 13.28
N TYR A 98 -17.54 -5.31 13.85
CA TYR A 98 -18.50 -6.15 13.17
C TYR A 98 -19.92 -5.61 13.32
N HIS A 99 -20.80 -5.99 12.39
CA HIS A 99 -22.20 -5.60 12.44
C HIS A 99 -22.88 -6.17 13.70
N GLN A 100 -23.71 -5.37 14.38
CA GLN A 100 -24.33 -5.73 15.66
C GLN A 100 -25.15 -7.04 15.61
N VAL A 101 -25.68 -7.37 14.44
CA VAL A 101 -26.41 -8.63 14.21
C VAL A 101 -25.56 -9.87 14.52
N CYS A 102 -24.26 -9.82 14.26
CA CYS A 102 -23.32 -10.92 14.48
C CYS A 102 -22.98 -11.14 15.96
N SER A 103 -23.40 -10.23 16.83
CA SER A 103 -23.33 -10.34 18.29
C SER A 103 -24.71 -10.44 18.95
N SER A 104 -25.78 -10.54 18.16
CA SER A 104 -27.16 -10.58 18.66
C SER A 104 -27.65 -12.02 18.89
N ASP A 105 -28.78 -12.17 19.57
CA ASP A 105 -29.40 -13.48 19.78
C ASP A 105 -29.75 -14.19 18.46
N PHE A 106 -29.94 -13.45 17.36
CA PHE A 106 -30.32 -13.99 16.06
C PHE A 106 -29.32 -14.96 15.43
N VAL A 107 -28.05 -14.92 15.84
CA VAL A 107 -27.01 -15.84 15.37
C VAL A 107 -26.71 -16.96 16.37
N THR A 108 -27.41 -17.00 17.50
CA THR A 108 -27.19 -18.01 18.52
C THR A 108 -27.93 -19.30 18.20
N GLN A 109 -27.35 -20.43 18.58
CA GLN A 109 -27.99 -21.73 18.43
C GLN A 109 -29.35 -21.79 19.16
N ARG A 110 -29.45 -21.13 20.32
CA ARG A 110 -30.70 -21.04 21.08
C ARG A 110 -31.86 -20.45 20.28
N TRP A 111 -31.62 -19.37 19.53
CA TRP A 111 -32.65 -18.76 18.68
C TRP A 111 -33.03 -19.66 17.51
N ILE A 112 -32.04 -20.30 16.90
CA ILE A 112 -32.22 -21.23 15.79
C ILE A 112 -33.06 -22.45 16.24
N ASP A 113 -32.74 -23.02 17.40
CA ASP A 113 -33.46 -24.16 17.98
C ASP A 113 -34.91 -23.79 18.33
N TYR A 114 -35.13 -22.61 18.92
CA TYR A 114 -36.47 -22.11 19.20
C TYR A 114 -37.33 -22.00 17.93
N LEU A 115 -36.74 -21.53 16.83
CA LEU A 115 -37.45 -21.46 15.56
C LEU A 115 -37.77 -22.86 15.04
N PHE A 116 -36.85 -23.81 15.12
CA PHE A 116 -37.09 -25.20 14.73
C PHE A 116 -38.28 -25.82 15.48
N GLU A 117 -38.30 -25.72 16.80
CA GLU A 117 -39.39 -26.27 17.64
C GLU A 117 -40.75 -25.61 17.31
N SER A 118 -40.74 -24.32 16.93
CA SER A 118 -41.96 -23.60 16.55
C SER A 118 -42.54 -24.00 15.17
N THR A 119 -41.79 -24.76 14.35
CA THR A 119 -42.18 -25.09 12.97
C THR A 119 -43.09 -26.29 12.81
N GLU A 120 -43.36 -27.08 13.86
CA GLU A 120 -44.29 -28.21 13.77
C GLU A 120 -45.70 -27.82 13.30
N HIS A 121 -46.06 -26.53 13.39
CA HIS A 121 -47.37 -26.01 12.99
C HIS A 121 -47.42 -25.39 11.57
N SER A 122 -46.32 -25.39 10.80
CA SER A 122 -46.17 -24.61 9.56
C SER A 122 -46.23 -25.42 8.26
N PHE A 123 -46.50 -26.72 8.32
CA PHE A 123 -46.33 -27.68 7.20
C PHE A 123 -47.09 -27.38 5.89
N TYR A 124 -47.99 -26.40 5.85
CA TYR A 124 -48.92 -26.22 4.74
C TYR A 124 -48.76 -24.92 3.92
N PHE A 125 -47.83 -24.03 4.25
CA PHE A 125 -47.70 -22.76 3.51
C PHE A 125 -46.24 -22.42 3.23
N HIS A 126 -45.80 -22.60 1.98
CA HIS A 126 -44.44 -22.29 1.52
C HIS A 126 -44.06 -20.81 1.64
N ALA A 127 -45.04 -19.92 1.80
CA ALA A 127 -44.82 -18.49 2.06
C ALA A 127 -44.89 -18.12 3.55
N ASP A 128 -45.01 -19.09 4.45
CA ASP A 128 -44.88 -18.85 5.89
C ASP A 128 -43.41 -18.68 6.23
N PHE A 129 -43.04 -17.50 6.74
CA PHE A 129 -41.67 -17.23 7.18
C PHE A 129 -41.13 -18.34 8.11
N ARG A 130 -41.99 -18.89 8.98
CA ARG A 130 -41.59 -19.91 9.95
C ARG A 130 -41.03 -21.16 9.26
N SER A 131 -41.55 -21.54 8.10
CA SER A 131 -41.07 -22.73 7.37
C SER A 131 -39.64 -22.62 6.85
N THR A 132 -39.08 -21.40 6.80
CA THR A 132 -37.70 -21.13 6.32
C THR A 132 -36.85 -20.33 7.30
N ALA A 133 -37.44 -19.83 8.39
CA ALA A 133 -36.81 -18.92 9.34
C ALA A 133 -35.54 -19.52 9.94
N MET A 134 -35.61 -20.76 10.42
CA MET A 134 -34.47 -21.48 10.98
C MET A 134 -33.27 -21.46 10.01
N GLN A 135 -33.48 -21.86 8.75
CA GLN A 135 -32.41 -21.92 7.75
C GLN A 135 -31.86 -20.53 7.42
N GLN A 136 -32.71 -19.50 7.40
CA GLN A 136 -32.28 -18.12 7.18
C GLN A 136 -31.40 -17.60 8.31
N PHE A 137 -31.76 -17.84 9.57
CA PHE A 137 -30.95 -17.44 10.72
C PHE A 137 -29.69 -18.29 10.88
N GLN A 138 -29.73 -19.57 10.51
CA GLN A 138 -28.54 -20.40 10.43
C GLN A 138 -27.57 -19.88 9.35
N LEU A 139 -28.08 -19.50 8.19
CA LEU A 139 -27.27 -18.86 7.15
C LEU A 139 -26.67 -17.54 7.65
N LEU A 140 -27.43 -16.70 8.34
CA LEU A 140 -26.94 -15.47 8.95
C LEU A 140 -25.80 -15.74 9.94
N ALA A 141 -25.93 -16.74 10.80
CA ALA A 141 -24.89 -17.13 11.75
C ALA A 141 -23.60 -17.56 11.04
N ILE A 142 -23.71 -18.37 9.98
CA ILE A 142 -22.57 -18.80 9.16
C ILE A 142 -21.92 -17.59 8.48
N LEU A 143 -22.70 -16.71 7.86
CA LEU A 143 -22.18 -15.51 7.19
C LEU A 143 -21.43 -14.59 8.18
N CYS A 144 -21.97 -14.42 9.38
CA CYS A 144 -21.32 -13.67 10.45
C CYS A 144 -20.00 -14.32 10.89
N GLN A 145 -20.01 -15.62 11.17
CA GLN A 145 -18.80 -16.36 11.56
C GLN A 145 -17.73 -16.30 10.47
N SER A 146 -18.11 -16.55 9.22
CA SER A 146 -17.20 -16.48 8.08
C SER A 146 -16.65 -15.06 7.90
N SER A 147 -17.48 -14.02 7.96
CA SER A 147 -17.01 -12.63 7.85
C SER A 147 -16.00 -12.27 8.95
N ILE A 148 -16.26 -12.70 10.19
CA ILE A 148 -15.35 -12.49 11.31
C ILE A 148 -14.01 -13.18 11.06
N GLN A 149 -14.05 -14.46 10.67
CA GLN A 149 -12.85 -15.24 10.40
C GLN A 149 -12.03 -14.67 9.25
N GLU A 150 -12.64 -14.38 8.10
CA GLU A 150 -11.95 -13.81 6.94
C GLU A 150 -11.28 -12.47 7.26
N THR A 151 -11.96 -11.63 8.04
CA THR A 151 -11.38 -10.36 8.49
C THR A 151 -10.20 -10.60 9.43
N GLY A 152 -10.30 -11.57 10.34
CA GLY A 152 -9.23 -11.96 11.26
C GLY A 152 -8.00 -12.48 10.51
N ASP A 153 -8.19 -13.46 9.64
CA ASP A 153 -7.11 -14.05 8.82
C ASP A 153 -6.43 -12.97 7.95
N GLY A 154 -7.22 -12.06 7.38
CA GLY A 154 -6.72 -10.94 6.61
C GLY A 154 -5.92 -9.94 7.44
N LEU A 155 -6.36 -9.64 8.67
CA LEU A 155 -5.63 -8.78 9.60
C LEU A 155 -4.32 -9.42 10.05
N ASP A 156 -4.34 -10.72 10.34
CA ASP A 156 -3.14 -11.46 10.72
C ASP A 156 -2.10 -11.41 9.59
N LEU A 157 -2.52 -11.63 8.34
CA LEU A 157 -1.64 -11.49 7.18
C LEU A 157 -1.12 -10.05 7.02
N PHE A 158 -1.99 -9.06 7.17
CA PHE A 158 -1.61 -7.65 7.08
C PHE A 158 -0.54 -7.31 8.13
N PHE A 159 -0.72 -7.73 9.37
CA PHE A 159 0.21 -7.45 10.47
C PHE A 159 1.57 -8.15 10.34
N HIS A 160 1.62 -9.30 9.67
CA HIS A 160 2.87 -9.99 9.33
C HIS A 160 3.52 -9.47 8.05
N THR A 161 2.81 -8.67 7.24
CA THR A 161 3.41 -8.03 6.07
C THR A 161 4.39 -6.95 6.53
N GLU A 162 5.55 -6.92 5.89
CA GLU A 162 6.65 -6.03 6.29
C GLU A 162 6.78 -4.84 5.33
N ILE A 163 7.20 -3.70 5.90
CA ILE A 163 7.71 -2.57 5.11
C ILE A 163 9.22 -2.74 4.95
N ILE A 164 9.70 -2.63 3.71
CA ILE A 164 11.10 -2.87 3.37
C ILE A 164 11.77 -1.54 3.01
N SER A 165 12.82 -1.17 3.74
CA SER A 165 13.65 -0.02 3.41
C SER A 165 15.03 -0.13 4.04
N ASP A 166 16.06 0.17 3.25
CA ASP A 166 17.45 0.25 3.70
C ASP A 166 17.82 1.61 4.29
N LYS A 167 16.96 2.62 4.07
CA LYS A 167 17.14 3.99 4.53
C LYS A 167 15.97 4.43 5.41
N LEU A 168 16.21 5.41 6.27
CA LEU A 168 15.13 6.03 7.03
C LEU A 168 14.12 6.68 6.08
N MET A 169 12.86 6.26 6.21
CA MET A 169 11.75 6.81 5.45
C MET A 169 11.25 8.10 6.12
N SER A 170 10.82 9.07 5.31
CA SER A 170 10.15 10.24 5.87
C SER A 170 8.81 9.86 6.50
N GLN A 171 8.38 10.60 7.51
CA GLN A 171 7.11 10.38 8.18
C GLN A 171 5.93 10.45 7.21
N ASP A 172 5.95 11.44 6.29
CA ASP A 172 4.90 11.61 5.28
C ASP A 172 4.82 10.42 4.32
N PHE A 173 5.97 9.91 3.89
CA PHE A 173 6.01 8.76 3.00
C PHE A 173 5.51 7.50 3.72
N LEU A 174 5.95 7.28 4.95
CA LEU A 174 5.49 6.16 5.77
C LEU A 174 3.97 6.21 6.00
N ALA A 175 3.44 7.40 6.30
CA ALA A 175 2.01 7.61 6.49
C ALA A 175 1.22 7.33 5.20
N ALA A 176 1.67 7.86 4.06
CA ALA A 176 1.02 7.66 2.76
C ALA A 176 1.03 6.19 2.32
N GLU A 177 2.17 5.51 2.46
CA GLU A 177 2.32 4.09 2.14
C GLU A 177 1.42 3.23 3.04
N THR A 178 1.40 3.52 4.34
CA THR A 178 0.53 2.83 5.32
C THR A 178 -0.94 3.03 4.98
N GLU A 179 -1.37 4.26 4.68
CA GLU A 179 -2.75 4.55 4.30
C GLU A 179 -3.16 3.82 3.02
N ALA A 180 -2.29 3.80 2.00
CA ALA A 180 -2.54 3.07 0.76
C ALA A 180 -2.72 1.56 1.00
N ARG A 181 -1.91 0.97 1.88
CA ARG A 181 -2.03 -0.45 2.28
C ARG A 181 -3.30 -0.73 3.05
N ILE A 182 -3.65 0.11 4.03
CA ILE A 182 -4.91 -0.01 4.78
C ILE A 182 -6.11 0.10 3.83
N LYS A 183 -6.08 1.03 2.88
CA LYS A 183 -7.15 1.20 1.89
C LYS A 183 -7.30 -0.03 0.99
N THR A 184 -6.17 -0.61 0.58
CA THR A 184 -6.15 -1.86 -0.20
C THR A 184 -6.72 -3.02 0.60
N PHE A 185 -6.32 -3.17 1.86
CA PHE A 185 -6.89 -4.17 2.77
C PHE A 185 -8.41 -4.05 2.89
N LYS A 186 -8.91 -2.83 3.15
CA LYS A 186 -10.35 -2.55 3.25
C LYS A 186 -11.13 -2.86 1.97
N ARG A 187 -10.50 -2.74 0.81
CA ARG A 187 -11.11 -3.08 -0.48
C ARG A 187 -11.13 -4.59 -0.73
N ASN A 188 -10.00 -5.25 -0.45
CA ASN A 188 -9.82 -6.66 -0.80
C ASN A 188 -10.54 -7.61 0.17
N ALA A 189 -10.71 -7.22 1.44
CA ALA A 189 -11.35 -8.09 2.43
C ALA A 189 -12.83 -8.41 2.08
N PRO A 190 -13.69 -7.44 1.72
CA PRO A 190 -15.03 -7.72 1.20
C PRO A 190 -15.01 -8.54 -0.10
N ASP A 191 -14.13 -8.19 -1.04
CA ASP A 191 -14.03 -8.88 -2.33
C ASP A 191 -13.71 -10.38 -2.13
N ALA A 192 -12.78 -10.71 -1.23
CA ALA A 192 -12.43 -12.10 -0.90
C ALA A 192 -13.62 -12.89 -0.35
N PHE A 193 -14.45 -12.26 0.50
CA PHE A 193 -15.66 -12.88 1.01
C PHE A 193 -16.71 -13.07 -0.10
N ASP A 194 -16.92 -12.06 -0.94
CA ASP A 194 -17.87 -12.11 -2.05
C ASP A 194 -17.51 -13.21 -3.06
N TYR A 195 -16.22 -13.40 -3.37
CA TYR A 195 -15.77 -14.50 -4.22
C TYR A 195 -16.11 -15.87 -3.63
N LYS A 196 -15.95 -16.06 -2.31
CA LYS A 196 -16.31 -17.30 -1.62
C LYS A 196 -17.81 -17.54 -1.68
N LEU A 197 -18.62 -16.51 -1.43
CA LEU A 197 -20.08 -16.61 -1.49
C LEU A 197 -20.57 -16.92 -2.91
N MET A 198 -20.00 -16.25 -3.92
CA MET A 198 -20.30 -16.51 -5.33
C MET A 198 -19.95 -17.94 -5.70
N PHE A 199 -18.77 -18.43 -5.34
CA PHE A 199 -18.36 -19.81 -5.60
C PHE A 199 -19.34 -20.83 -5.00
N ILE A 200 -19.80 -20.63 -3.76
CA ILE A 200 -20.80 -21.50 -3.13
C ILE A 200 -22.11 -21.49 -3.94
N ARG A 201 -22.58 -20.31 -4.38
CA ARG A 201 -23.80 -20.19 -5.18
C ARG A 201 -23.68 -20.90 -6.53
N GLU A 202 -22.57 -20.69 -7.24
CA GLU A 202 -22.31 -21.35 -8.52
C GLU A 202 -22.21 -22.88 -8.37
N MET A 203 -21.60 -23.37 -7.29
CA MET A 203 -21.55 -24.80 -6.98
C MET A 203 -22.95 -25.38 -6.72
N ILE A 204 -23.81 -24.67 -5.99
CA ILE A 204 -25.19 -25.11 -5.74
C ILE A 204 -25.99 -25.14 -7.05
N ALA A 205 -25.88 -24.10 -7.88
CA ALA A 205 -26.59 -23.99 -9.14
C ALA A 205 -26.12 -25.05 -10.16
N GLY A 206 -24.81 -25.21 -10.34
CA GLY A 206 -24.22 -26.15 -11.28
C GLY A 206 -24.49 -27.62 -10.94
N ASN A 207 -24.67 -27.95 -9.66
CA ASN A 207 -25.01 -29.31 -9.20
C ASN A 207 -26.52 -29.54 -9.04
N VAL A 208 -27.37 -28.54 -9.33
CA VAL A 208 -28.83 -28.60 -9.15
C VAL A 208 -29.21 -29.10 -7.75
N LEU A 209 -28.51 -28.60 -6.72
CA LEU A 209 -28.83 -28.97 -5.35
C LEU A 209 -30.14 -28.30 -4.93
N LEU A 210 -31.20 -29.10 -4.87
CA LEU A 210 -32.54 -28.65 -4.52
C LEU A 210 -32.66 -28.48 -2.99
N SER A 211 -33.03 -27.27 -2.56
CA SER A 211 -33.38 -27.01 -1.15
C SER A 211 -34.61 -27.82 -0.73
N SER A 212 -34.54 -28.52 0.40
CA SER A 212 -35.69 -29.23 0.98
C SER A 212 -36.88 -28.31 1.31
N THR A 213 -36.63 -27.01 1.48
CA THR A 213 -37.66 -26.00 1.77
C THR A 213 -38.33 -25.42 0.52
N ALA A 214 -37.96 -25.88 -0.69
CA ALA A 214 -38.52 -25.40 -1.95
C ALA A 214 -38.42 -23.86 -2.12
N THR A 215 -37.35 -23.25 -1.57
CA THR A 215 -37.12 -21.80 -1.66
C THR A 215 -36.64 -21.33 -3.03
N ILE A 216 -36.14 -22.25 -3.86
CA ILE A 216 -35.57 -21.96 -5.18
C ILE A 216 -36.27 -22.70 -6.32
N PHE A 217 -37.32 -23.48 -6.02
CA PHE A 217 -38.12 -24.21 -6.99
C PHE A 217 -39.50 -24.51 -6.40
N GLN A 218 -40.51 -24.74 -7.25
CA GLN A 218 -41.84 -25.18 -6.82
C GLN A 218 -42.21 -26.50 -7.51
N PHE A 219 -42.89 -27.39 -6.80
CA PHE A 219 -43.50 -28.56 -7.41
C PHE A 219 -44.90 -28.21 -7.93
N ASN A 220 -45.06 -28.16 -9.25
CA ASN A 220 -46.37 -28.07 -9.87
C ASN A 220 -47.00 -29.46 -9.97
N PHE A 221 -47.95 -29.76 -9.09
CA PHE A 221 -48.76 -30.98 -9.22
C PHE A 221 -49.87 -30.76 -10.26
N GLN A 222 -49.65 -31.23 -11.49
CA GLN A 222 -50.77 -31.38 -12.43
C GLN A 222 -51.62 -32.58 -12.02
N TYR A 223 -52.80 -32.32 -11.46
CA TYR A 223 -53.82 -33.33 -11.30
C TYR A 223 -54.44 -33.62 -12.67
N ASN A 224 -54.03 -34.71 -13.30
CA ASN A 224 -54.79 -35.28 -14.40
C ASN A 224 -56.10 -35.82 -13.83
N VAL A 225 -57.21 -35.12 -14.10
CA VAL A 225 -58.56 -35.49 -13.62
C VAL A 225 -59.02 -36.84 -14.21
N TYR A 226 -58.30 -37.39 -15.19
CA TYR A 226 -58.54 -38.70 -15.77
C TYR A 226 -57.28 -39.58 -15.75
N GLY A 227 -57.15 -40.42 -14.73
CA GLY A 227 -56.46 -41.71 -14.83
C GLY A 227 -54.93 -41.71 -14.69
N ASN A 228 -54.50 -42.05 -13.47
CA ASN A 228 -53.29 -42.79 -13.10
C ASN A 228 -51.89 -42.18 -13.29
N ARG A 229 -51.31 -41.92 -12.11
CA ARG A 229 -49.93 -41.59 -11.71
C ARG A 229 -49.62 -40.08 -11.65
N PRO A 230 -49.22 -39.55 -10.48
CA PRO A 230 -48.57 -38.24 -10.43
C PRO A 230 -47.27 -38.38 -11.23
N MET A 231 -47.20 -37.70 -12.37
CA MET A 231 -45.97 -37.53 -13.12
C MET A 231 -45.20 -36.39 -12.44
N TRP A 232 -44.01 -36.67 -11.94
CA TRP A 232 -43.11 -35.65 -11.40
C TRP A 232 -42.51 -34.88 -12.57
N GLU A 233 -43.22 -33.87 -13.05
CA GLU A 233 -42.65 -32.91 -13.99
C GLU A 233 -42.20 -31.72 -13.17
N SER A 234 -40.90 -31.61 -12.92
CA SER A 234 -40.34 -30.34 -12.45
C SER A 234 -40.54 -29.35 -13.59
N SER A 235 -41.57 -28.51 -13.51
CA SER A 235 -41.53 -27.26 -14.25
C SER A 235 -40.35 -26.49 -13.68
N ASN A 236 -39.21 -26.57 -14.35
CA ASN A 236 -38.30 -25.45 -14.39
C ASN A 236 -39.12 -24.34 -15.06
N ASP A 237 -39.97 -23.64 -14.30
CA ASP A 237 -40.23 -22.24 -14.62
C ASP A 237 -38.82 -21.68 -14.73
N ASP A 238 -38.43 -21.35 -15.96
CA ASP A 238 -37.10 -20.90 -16.31
C ASP A 238 -36.60 -20.00 -15.19
N VAL A 239 -35.75 -20.54 -14.30
CA VAL A 239 -35.01 -19.75 -13.33
C VAL A 239 -33.96 -19.05 -14.15
N THR A 240 -34.45 -18.09 -14.93
CA THR A 240 -33.68 -16.99 -15.46
C THR A 240 -33.25 -16.24 -14.21
N PHE A 241 -32.10 -16.63 -13.67
CA PHE A 241 -31.27 -15.66 -12.98
C PHE A 241 -31.03 -14.57 -14.03
N SER A 242 -31.82 -13.51 -13.98
CA SER A 242 -31.37 -12.24 -14.55
C SER A 242 -30.19 -11.86 -13.68
N GLN A 243 -29.00 -12.29 -14.09
CA GLN A 243 -27.77 -11.67 -13.65
C GLN A 243 -27.99 -10.20 -13.95
N SER A 244 -28.17 -9.39 -12.91
CA SER A 244 -28.12 -7.94 -13.07
C SER A 244 -26.74 -7.66 -13.65
N ASP A 245 -26.67 -7.41 -14.96
CA ASP A 245 -25.50 -6.95 -15.71
C ASP A 245 -25.02 -5.61 -15.16
N LYS A 246 -24.46 -5.65 -13.95
CA LYS A 246 -23.69 -4.60 -13.31
C LYS A 246 -22.29 -5.12 -13.02
N SER A 247 -21.72 -5.95 -13.90
CA SER A 247 -20.27 -6.05 -14.00
C SER A 247 -19.77 -4.84 -14.79
N SER A 248 -19.48 -3.75 -14.08
CA SER A 248 -18.72 -2.62 -14.64
C SER A 248 -17.23 -2.99 -14.71
N CYS A 249 -16.87 -3.90 -15.62
CA CYS A 249 -15.48 -4.18 -15.95
C CYS A 249 -15.26 -3.87 -17.44
N ILE A 250 -14.57 -2.77 -17.70
CA ILE A 250 -14.06 -2.43 -19.03
C ILE A 250 -12.63 -2.96 -19.08
N CYS A 251 -12.39 -3.99 -19.89
CA CYS A 251 -11.04 -4.32 -20.35
C CYS A 251 -10.68 -3.34 -21.48
N ARG A 252 -9.52 -2.68 -21.39
CA ARG A 252 -8.92 -1.94 -22.50
C ARG A 252 -7.65 -2.67 -22.94
N GLU A 253 -7.46 -2.73 -24.25
CA GLU A 253 -6.14 -2.91 -24.88
C GLU A 253 -5.25 -1.69 -24.64
#